data_AF-A0A3B4GMV2-F1
#
_entry.id   AF-A0A3B4GMV2-F1
#
_cell.length_a   1.000
_cell.length_b   1.000
_cell.length_c   1.000
_cell.angle_alpha   90.00
_cell.angle_beta   90.00
_cell.angle_gamma   90.00
#
_symmetry.space_group_name_H-M   'P 1'
#
loop_
_entity.id
_entity.type
_entity.pdbx_description
1 polymer ?
#
loop_
_entity_poly.entity_id
_entity_poly.type
_entity_poly.pdbx_seq_one_letter_code
_entity_poly.pdbx_strand_id
1 'polypeptide(L)'
;MPFRERKSPRCEYPKVQCSEHLFIYARLAVSNQSSSSLHDQAGIMFDHYSSNVMVDGNPVTLALWDTAGQADYDKLRPLSYSQTDIFLICFSLVCCTSYENVRHKWHPEVRHHCPTTPIILVGTKLDLRAEKETLEVLKEKKLSPISYLQGLAMAKEIGSVKYLECSALTQRGLKTVFDEAIRAVLCPPPVKKKGTRCSLL
;
A
#
# COMPACT_ATOMS: atom_id res chain seq x y z
N MET A 1 39.79 -26.93 -4.83
CA MET A 1 38.59 -26.68 -3.99
C MET A 1 38.16 -25.24 -4.22
N PRO A 2 37.06 -24.98 -4.94
CA PRO A 2 36.63 -23.61 -5.18
C PRO A 2 35.84 -23.08 -3.99
N PHE A 3 36.21 -21.86 -3.61
CA PHE A 3 35.65 -21.05 -2.54
C PHE A 3 34.14 -20.83 -2.79
N ARG A 4 33.30 -21.35 -1.88
CA ARG A 4 31.84 -21.23 -1.95
C ARG A 4 31.46 -19.82 -1.49
N GLU A 5 31.19 -18.92 -2.42
CA GLU A 5 30.60 -17.62 -2.12
C GLU A 5 29.27 -17.84 -1.36
N ARG A 6 29.22 -17.41 -0.09
CA ARG A 6 27.97 -17.32 0.66
C ARG A 6 27.15 -16.20 0.05
N LYS A 7 26.13 -16.53 -0.74
CA LYS A 7 25.08 -15.57 -1.10
C LYS A 7 24.44 -15.06 0.18
N SER A 8 24.62 -13.77 0.46
CA SER A 8 23.82 -13.03 1.45
C SER A 8 22.33 -13.30 1.19
N PRO A 9 21.50 -13.53 2.23
CA PRO A 9 20.06 -13.66 2.05
C PRO A 9 19.57 -12.29 1.58
N ARG A 10 19.29 -12.14 0.29
CA ARG A 10 18.62 -10.92 -0.19
C ARG A 10 17.24 -10.95 0.43
N CYS A 11 16.95 -9.94 1.25
CA CYS A 11 15.62 -9.65 1.73
C CYS A 11 14.79 -9.25 0.50
N GLU A 12 14.20 -10.24 -0.17
CA GLU A 12 13.33 -9.99 -1.32
C GLU A 12 11.97 -9.57 -0.77
N TYR A 13 11.71 -8.26 -0.84
CA TYR A 13 10.37 -7.75 -0.62
C TYR A 13 9.42 -8.39 -1.65
N PRO A 14 8.16 -8.63 -1.28
CA PRO A 14 7.15 -9.14 -2.19
C PRO A 14 7.13 -8.34 -3.49
N LYS A 15 7.23 -9.05 -4.62
CA LYS A 15 6.87 -8.48 -5.92
C LYS A 15 5.35 -8.34 -5.93
N VAL A 16 4.87 -7.22 -5.40
CA VAL A 16 3.46 -6.85 -5.53
C VAL A 16 3.21 -6.55 -7.00
N GLN A 17 2.27 -7.30 -7.58
CA GLN A 17 1.80 -7.02 -8.93
C GLN A 17 0.91 -5.77 -8.85
N CYS A 18 1.49 -4.59 -9.05
CA CYS A 18 0.70 -3.35 -9.10
C CYS A 18 -0.12 -3.30 -10.41
N SER A 19 -1.29 -3.95 -10.45
CA SER A 19 -2.25 -3.73 -11.53
C SER A 19 -3.12 -2.51 -11.24
N GLU A 20 -3.76 -1.98 -12.29
CA GLU A 20 -4.61 -0.77 -12.23
C GLU A 20 -5.84 -0.93 -11.34
N HIS A 21 -6.13 -2.17 -10.95
CA HIS A 21 -7.28 -2.55 -10.15
C HIS A 21 -6.88 -3.19 -8.83
N LEU A 22 -5.61 -3.25 -8.42
CA LEU A 22 -5.25 -3.97 -7.20
C LEU A 22 -5.20 -3.03 -5.99
N PHE A 23 -5.92 -3.42 -4.95
CA PHE A 23 -5.99 -2.74 -3.66
C PHE A 23 -5.31 -3.64 -2.62
N ILE A 24 -4.30 -3.12 -1.92
CA ILE A 24 -3.43 -3.92 -1.06
C ILE A 24 -3.55 -3.44 0.38
N TYR A 25 -3.67 -4.38 1.31
CA TYR A 25 -3.46 -4.07 2.71
C TYR A 25 -2.44 -5.03 3.33
N ALA A 26 -1.80 -4.55 4.38
CA ALA A 26 -0.74 -5.26 5.06
C ALA A 26 -1.15 -5.53 6.51
N ARG A 27 -0.96 -6.78 6.92
CA ARG A 27 -0.98 -7.21 8.31
C ARG A 27 0.47 -7.44 8.74
N LEU A 28 0.82 -6.95 9.92
CA LEU A 28 2.16 -6.99 10.48
C LEU A 28 2.14 -7.79 11.77
N ALA A 29 2.88 -8.89 11.79
CA ALA A 29 3.14 -9.64 13.01
C ALA A 29 4.58 -9.35 13.48
N VAL A 30 4.70 -8.71 14.65
CA VAL A 30 6.01 -8.51 15.30
C VAL A 30 6.37 -9.80 16.03
N SER A 31 7.38 -10.53 15.55
CA SER A 31 7.72 -11.81 16.14
C SER A 31 8.55 -11.64 17.42
N ASN A 32 8.07 -12.22 18.51
CA ASN A 32 8.93 -13.03 19.38
C ASN A 32 8.17 -14.36 19.59
N GLN A 33 8.66 -15.42 18.96
CA GLN A 33 8.05 -16.76 18.83
C GLN A 33 7.07 -16.97 17.67
N SER A 34 7.29 -18.12 17.01
CA SER A 34 6.49 -18.73 15.96
C SER A 34 5.03 -18.91 16.40
N SER A 35 4.15 -17.97 16.06
CA SER A 35 2.71 -18.21 16.15
C SER A 35 2.26 -18.93 14.88
N SER A 36 1.90 -20.20 15.08
CA SER A 36 1.04 -21.06 14.26
C SER A 36 0.36 -20.37 13.07
N SER A 37 0.58 -20.94 11.89
CA SER A 37 -0.15 -20.64 10.67
C SER A 37 -1.65 -20.56 10.93
N LEU A 38 -2.22 -19.36 10.84
CA LEU A 38 -3.63 -19.18 10.52
C LEU A 38 -3.78 -19.54 9.04
N HIS A 39 -3.74 -20.84 8.75
CA HIS A 39 -4.26 -21.32 7.49
C HIS A 39 -5.79 -21.26 7.57
N ASP A 40 -6.34 -20.72 6.49
CA ASP A 40 -7.62 -21.10 5.92
C ASP A 40 -8.83 -20.25 6.29
N GLN A 41 -8.95 -19.09 5.61
CA GLN A 41 -10.18 -18.70 4.91
C GLN A 41 -9.92 -17.47 4.04
N ALA A 42 -9.28 -17.66 2.89
CA ALA A 42 -9.26 -16.66 1.82
C ALA A 42 -9.13 -17.41 0.51
N GLY A 43 -10.24 -18.03 0.07
CA GLY A 43 -10.26 -18.77 -1.18
C GLY A 43 -10.00 -17.85 -2.37
N ILE A 44 -9.10 -18.26 -3.28
CA ILE A 44 -8.94 -18.01 -4.74
C ILE A 44 -9.04 -16.54 -5.25
N MET A 45 -9.41 -15.59 -4.40
CA MET A 45 -9.74 -14.20 -4.72
C MET A 45 -8.73 -13.22 -4.08
N PHE A 46 -7.80 -13.75 -3.29
CA PHE A 46 -6.84 -13.00 -2.50
C PHE A 46 -5.46 -13.66 -2.59
N ASP A 47 -4.47 -12.94 -3.09
CA ASP A 47 -3.10 -13.42 -3.02
C ASP A 47 -2.53 -13.09 -1.64
N HIS A 48 -2.18 -14.14 -0.90
CA HIS A 48 -1.51 -14.02 0.39
C HIS A 48 -0.01 -14.19 0.22
N TYR A 49 0.75 -13.19 0.62
CA TYR A 49 2.21 -13.25 0.67
C TYR A 49 2.70 -12.99 2.09
N SER A 50 3.66 -13.79 2.57
CA SER A 50 4.29 -13.59 3.87
C SER A 50 5.82 -13.61 3.76
N SER A 51 6.48 -12.65 4.42
CA SER A 51 7.95 -12.58 4.47
C SER A 51 8.45 -11.98 5.78
N ASN A 52 9.62 -12.46 6.22
CA ASN A 52 10.32 -11.92 7.37
C ASN A 52 11.29 -10.84 6.91
N VAL A 53 11.11 -9.62 7.41
CA VAL A 53 11.90 -8.45 7.07
C VAL A 53 12.50 -7.82 8.32
N MET A 54 13.67 -7.18 8.16
CA MET A 54 14.32 -6.41 9.22
C MET A 54 14.06 -4.93 8.98
N VAL A 55 13.32 -4.28 9.89
CA VAL A 55 13.07 -2.83 9.86
C VAL A 55 13.54 -2.21 11.15
N ASP A 56 14.45 -1.25 11.05
CA ASP A 56 15.05 -0.52 12.18
C ASP A 56 15.61 -1.45 13.28
N GLY A 57 16.17 -2.59 12.88
CA GLY A 57 16.75 -3.59 13.79
C GLY A 57 15.74 -4.59 14.37
N ASN A 58 14.44 -4.44 14.09
CA ASN A 58 13.40 -5.33 14.58
C ASN A 58 13.00 -6.37 13.51
N PRO A 59 12.98 -7.67 13.84
CA PRO A 59 12.41 -8.69 12.95
C PRO A 59 10.88 -8.59 12.94
N VAL A 60 10.32 -8.43 11.74
CA VAL A 60 8.88 -8.31 11.51
C VAL A 60 8.45 -9.30 10.44
N THR A 61 7.36 -10.02 10.69
CA THR A 61 6.67 -10.82 9.68
C THR A 61 5.62 -9.95 9.00
N LEU A 62 5.84 -9.63 7.73
CA LEU A 62 4.92 -8.91 6.88
C LEU A 62 4.03 -9.91 6.14
N ALA A 63 2.72 -9.83 6.37
CA ALA A 63 1.70 -10.52 5.59
C ALA A 63 0.95 -9.51 4.70
N LEU A 64 1.02 -9.70 3.39
CA LEU A 64 0.28 -8.91 2.41
C LEU A 64 -0.92 -9.68 1.92
N TRP A 65 -2.01 -8.96 1.79
CA TRP A 65 -3.23 -9.42 1.15
C TRP A 65 -3.50 -8.53 -0.05
N ASP A 66 -3.34 -9.10 -1.24
CA ASP A 66 -3.71 -8.44 -2.47
C ASP A 66 -5.17 -8.74 -2.79
N THR A 67 -5.95 -7.72 -3.12
CA THR A 67 -7.38 -7.85 -3.35
C THR A 67 -7.79 -7.26 -4.68
N ALA A 68 -8.66 -7.97 -5.39
CA ALA A 68 -9.23 -7.47 -6.63
C ALA A 68 -10.08 -6.20 -6.39
N GLY A 69 -9.76 -5.15 -7.12
CA GLY A 69 -10.49 -3.87 -7.14
C GLY A 69 -11.54 -3.77 -8.24
N GLN A 70 -11.90 -4.89 -8.88
CA GLN A 70 -13.07 -4.95 -9.75
C GLN A 70 -14.35 -4.80 -8.90
N ALA A 71 -15.39 -4.22 -9.49
CA ALA A 71 -16.64 -3.92 -8.78
C ALA A 71 -17.37 -5.19 -8.31
N ASP A 72 -17.20 -6.31 -9.03
CA ASP A 72 -17.81 -7.60 -8.68
C ASP A 72 -17.40 -8.11 -7.30
N TYR A 73 -16.27 -7.60 -6.79
CA TYR A 73 -15.70 -7.98 -5.51
C TYR A 73 -15.96 -6.97 -4.38
N ASP A 74 -16.69 -5.89 -4.64
CA ASP A 74 -16.92 -4.81 -3.66
C ASP A 74 -17.62 -5.30 -2.39
N LYS A 75 -18.46 -6.34 -2.47
CA LYS A 75 -19.14 -6.92 -1.30
C LYS A 75 -18.27 -7.92 -0.52
N LEU A 76 -17.29 -8.53 -1.19
CA LEU A 76 -16.46 -9.58 -0.61
C LEU A 76 -15.16 -9.02 -0.01
N ARG A 77 -14.60 -7.97 -0.62
CA ARG A 77 -13.36 -7.31 -0.19
C ARG A 77 -13.39 -6.89 1.30
N PRO A 78 -14.48 -6.32 1.84
CA PRO A 78 -14.49 -5.88 3.24
C PRO A 78 -14.39 -7.00 4.27
N LEU A 79 -14.72 -8.25 3.89
CA LEU A 79 -14.60 -9.40 4.79
C LEU A 79 -13.16 -9.60 5.26
N SER A 80 -12.19 -9.16 4.46
CA SER A 80 -10.77 -9.33 4.72
C SER A 80 -10.13 -8.14 5.45
N TYR A 81 -10.88 -7.06 5.72
CA TYR A 81 -10.36 -5.88 6.42
C TYR A 81 -10.17 -6.09 7.92
N SER A 82 -10.79 -7.13 8.49
CA SER A 82 -10.65 -7.47 9.91
C SER A 82 -9.17 -7.63 10.29
N GLN A 83 -8.79 -7.08 11.45
CA GLN A 83 -7.42 -7.14 11.98
C GLN A 83 -6.34 -6.66 10.99
N THR A 84 -6.66 -5.67 10.14
CA THR A 84 -5.67 -5.01 9.28
C THR A 84 -4.95 -3.92 10.06
N ASP A 85 -3.62 -3.99 10.08
CA ASP A 85 -2.78 -3.01 10.78
C ASP A 85 -2.57 -1.74 9.96
N ILE A 86 -2.49 -1.86 8.64
CA ILE A 86 -2.31 -0.72 7.73
C ILE A 86 -2.84 -1.01 6.32
N PHE A 87 -3.40 0.04 5.68
CA PHE A 87 -3.83 0.00 4.29
C PHE A 87 -2.83 0.69 3.36
N LEU A 88 -2.57 0.08 2.21
CA LEU A 88 -1.85 0.69 1.08
C LEU A 88 -2.86 0.99 -0.03
N ILE A 89 -3.33 2.24 -0.09
CA ILE A 89 -4.18 2.65 -1.20
C ILE A 89 -3.28 2.97 -2.39
N CYS A 90 -3.41 2.19 -3.46
CA CYS A 90 -2.60 2.32 -4.65
C CYS A 90 -3.37 3.01 -5.78
N PHE A 91 -2.68 3.81 -6.57
CA PHE A 91 -3.14 4.29 -7.87
C PHE A 91 -2.00 4.27 -8.88
N SER A 92 -2.30 4.25 -10.17
CA SER A 92 -1.28 4.32 -11.22
C SER A 92 -0.96 5.77 -11.57
N LEU A 93 0.33 6.12 -11.62
CA LEU A 93 0.79 7.46 -11.98
C LEU A 93 0.45 7.84 -13.42
N VAL A 94 0.03 6.89 -14.25
CA VAL A 94 -0.33 7.10 -15.65
C VAL A 94 -1.81 6.76 -15.92
N CYS A 95 -2.64 6.67 -14.88
CA CYS A 95 -4.09 6.45 -15.03
C CYS A 95 -4.89 7.38 -14.11
N CYS A 96 -5.42 8.48 -14.67
CA CYS A 96 -6.22 9.46 -13.94
C CYS A 96 -7.46 8.86 -13.26
N THR A 97 -8.11 7.87 -13.89
CA THR A 97 -9.28 7.19 -13.30
C THR A 97 -8.92 6.48 -11.99
N SER A 98 -7.76 5.81 -11.94
CA SER A 98 -7.30 5.14 -10.71
C SER A 98 -6.99 6.14 -9.59
N TYR A 99 -6.47 7.32 -9.95
CA TYR A 99 -6.20 8.41 -9.01
C TYR A 99 -7.50 8.99 -8.43
N GLU A 100 -8.52 9.22 -9.27
CA GLU A 100 -9.82 9.73 -8.81
C GLU A 100 -10.58 8.69 -7.95
N ASN A 101 -10.43 7.40 -8.26
CA ASN A 101 -11.01 6.33 -7.44
C ASN A 101 -10.48 6.32 -6.00
N VAL A 102 -9.32 6.91 -5.73
CA VAL A 102 -8.80 7.05 -4.35
C VAL A 102 -9.80 7.80 -3.48
N ARG A 103 -10.23 9.00 -3.90
CA ARG A 103 -11.15 9.84 -3.09
C ARG A 103 -12.60 9.35 -3.16
N HIS A 104 -13.00 8.76 -4.28
CA HIS A 104 -14.40 8.44 -4.55
C HIS A 104 -14.81 7.02 -4.18
N LYS A 105 -13.86 6.07 -4.13
CA LYS A 105 -14.13 4.65 -3.87
C LYS A 105 -13.30 4.12 -2.71
N TRP A 106 -11.98 4.11 -2.87
CA TRP A 106 -11.09 3.38 -1.97
C TRP A 106 -11.03 3.97 -0.57
N HIS A 107 -10.83 5.27 -0.46
CA HIS A 107 -10.76 5.93 0.83
C HIS A 107 -12.10 5.85 1.61
N PRO A 108 -13.28 6.17 1.02
CA PRO A 108 -14.56 5.99 1.69
C PRO A 108 -14.81 4.55 2.15
N GLU A 109 -14.51 3.55 1.31
CA GLU A 109 -14.71 2.13 1.63
C GLU A 109 -13.86 1.68 2.82
N VAL A 110 -12.57 2.05 2.84
CA VAL A 110 -11.67 1.76 3.96
C VAL A 110 -12.16 2.46 5.23
N ARG A 111 -12.50 3.75 5.15
CA ARG A 111 -12.92 4.51 6.33
C ARG A 111 -14.27 4.06 6.88
N HIS A 112 -15.14 3.49 6.05
CA HIS A 112 -16.40 2.90 6.49
C HIS A 112 -16.17 1.68 7.40
N HIS A 113 -15.24 0.80 7.04
CA HIS A 113 -15.00 -0.45 7.77
C HIS A 113 -13.88 -0.35 8.81
N CYS A 114 -12.91 0.54 8.61
CA CYS A 114 -11.69 0.70 9.39
C CYS A 114 -11.40 2.20 9.62
N PRO A 115 -12.17 2.87 10.51
CA PRO A 115 -12.13 4.32 10.65
C PRO A 115 -10.77 4.84 11.15
N THR A 116 -10.07 4.06 11.99
CA THR A 116 -8.84 4.47 12.68
C THR A 116 -7.56 3.91 12.08
N THR A 117 -7.64 2.87 11.24
CA THR A 117 -6.46 2.21 10.69
C THR A 117 -5.65 3.19 9.83
N PRO A 118 -4.31 3.22 9.96
CA PRO A 118 -3.46 4.08 9.16
C PRO A 118 -3.53 3.70 7.67
N ILE A 119 -3.31 4.70 6.83
CA ILE A 119 -3.32 4.57 5.38
C ILE A 119 -2.03 5.17 4.84
N ILE A 120 -1.32 4.47 3.97
CA ILE A 120 -0.30 5.06 3.08
C ILE A 120 -0.89 5.12 1.67
N LEU A 121 -0.74 6.28 1.02
CA LEU A 121 -1.07 6.44 -0.38
C LEU A 121 0.16 6.10 -1.23
N VAL A 122 -0.01 5.26 -2.25
CA VAL A 122 1.08 4.79 -3.11
C VAL A 122 0.79 5.08 -4.59
N GLY A 123 1.65 5.89 -5.21
CA GLY A 123 1.68 6.06 -6.67
C GLY A 123 2.52 4.96 -7.32
N THR A 124 1.90 4.10 -8.11
CA THR A 124 2.53 2.95 -8.76
C THR A 124 2.90 3.24 -10.22
N LYS A 125 3.68 2.34 -10.84
CA LYS A 125 4.16 2.47 -12.23
C LYS A 125 5.01 3.73 -12.46
N LEU A 126 5.87 4.07 -11.49
CA LEU A 126 6.75 5.24 -11.56
C LEU A 126 7.66 5.27 -12.80
N ASP A 127 8.04 4.10 -13.29
CA ASP A 127 8.80 3.93 -14.54
C ASP A 127 8.07 4.52 -15.76
N LEU A 128 6.74 4.42 -15.81
CA LEU A 128 5.95 4.88 -16.95
C LEU A 128 5.73 6.40 -16.98
N ARG A 129 6.00 7.12 -15.88
CA ARG A 129 5.78 8.58 -15.81
C ARG A 129 6.60 9.35 -16.85
N ALA A 130 7.79 8.86 -17.18
CA ALA A 130 8.70 9.47 -18.16
C ALA A 130 8.87 8.61 -19.43
N GLU A 131 8.07 7.54 -19.58
CA GLU A 131 8.16 6.66 -20.74
C GLU A 131 7.48 7.30 -21.95
N LYS A 132 8.21 7.37 -23.06
CA LYS A 132 7.78 8.08 -24.27
C LYS A 132 6.46 7.56 -24.83
N GLU A 133 6.31 6.24 -24.96
CA GLU A 133 5.11 5.61 -25.51
C GLU A 133 3.89 5.90 -24.63
N THR A 134 4.01 5.71 -23.31
CA THR A 134 2.94 6.07 -22.37
C THR A 134 2.56 7.56 -22.45
N LEU A 135 3.55 8.46 -22.57
CA LEU A 135 3.29 9.90 -22.71
C LEU A 135 2.55 10.25 -24.01
N GLU A 136 2.88 9.58 -25.12
CA GLU A 136 2.20 9.76 -26.41
C GLU A 136 0.73 9.33 -26.31
N VAL A 137 0.45 8.15 -25.75
CA VAL A 137 -0.91 7.64 -25.52
C VAL A 137 -1.73 8.57 -24.61
N LEU A 138 -1.13 9.09 -23.53
CA LEU A 138 -1.80 10.03 -22.65
C LEU A 138 -2.10 11.35 -23.36
N LYS A 139 -1.15 11.85 -24.16
CA LYS A 139 -1.30 13.09 -24.92
C LYS A 139 -2.42 13.01 -25.95
N GLU A 140 -2.56 11.88 -26.65
CA GLU A 140 -3.68 11.61 -27.57
C GLU A 140 -5.03 11.71 -26.85
N LYS A 141 -5.09 11.23 -25.61
CA LYS A 141 -6.27 11.32 -24.74
C LYS A 141 -6.41 12.67 -24.03
N LYS A 142 -5.53 13.65 -24.29
CA LYS A 142 -5.45 14.96 -23.61
C LYS A 142 -5.25 14.84 -22.09
N LEU A 143 -4.57 13.79 -21.66
CA LEU A 143 -4.21 13.52 -20.27
C LEU A 143 -2.71 13.74 -20.04
N SER A 144 -2.33 13.83 -18.78
CA SER A 144 -0.93 13.86 -18.35
C SER A 144 -0.73 12.93 -17.16
N PRO A 145 0.48 12.40 -16.95
CA PRO A 145 0.78 11.61 -15.76
C PRO A 145 0.51 12.42 -14.49
N ILE A 146 0.10 11.73 -13.43
CA ILE A 146 -0.08 12.33 -12.12
C ILE A 146 1.29 12.76 -11.57
N SER A 147 1.41 14.04 -11.25
CA SER A 147 2.61 14.62 -10.66
C SER A 147 2.75 14.27 -9.18
N TYR A 148 3.97 14.37 -8.66
CA TYR A 148 4.24 14.17 -7.23
C TYR A 148 3.40 15.11 -6.34
N LEU A 149 3.21 16.36 -6.77
CA LEU A 149 2.41 17.36 -6.05
C LEU A 149 0.92 17.00 -6.00
N GLN A 150 0.36 16.44 -7.08
CA GLN A 150 -1.02 15.93 -7.08
C GLN A 150 -1.17 14.73 -6.13
N GLY A 151 -0.18 13.82 -6.09
CA GLY A 151 -0.16 12.73 -5.14
C GLY A 151 -0.10 13.21 -3.68
N LEU A 152 0.75 14.20 -3.38
CA LEU A 152 0.79 14.84 -2.06
C LEU A 152 -0.53 15.53 -1.68
N ALA A 153 -1.18 16.19 -2.63
CA ALA A 153 -2.48 16.82 -2.41
C ALA A 153 -3.54 15.78 -2.04
N MET A 154 -3.62 14.67 -2.78
CA MET A 154 -4.52 13.55 -2.49
C MET A 154 -4.23 12.92 -1.12
N ALA A 155 -2.95 12.71 -0.78
CA ALA A 155 -2.56 12.19 0.52
C ALA A 155 -3.03 13.06 1.68
N LYS A 156 -2.92 14.39 1.53
CA LYS A 156 -3.44 15.36 2.49
C LYS A 156 -4.97 15.32 2.57
N GLU A 157 -5.64 15.19 1.44
CA GLU A 157 -7.11 15.12 1.33
C GLU A 157 -7.68 13.91 2.09
N ILE A 158 -7.09 12.73 1.89
CA ILE A 158 -7.57 11.48 2.53
C ILE A 158 -7.00 11.25 3.95
N GLY A 159 -6.13 12.15 4.41
CA GLY A 159 -5.43 12.01 5.69
C GLY A 159 -4.55 10.76 5.78
N SER A 160 -3.83 10.43 4.70
CA SER A 160 -2.84 9.35 4.74
C SER A 160 -1.65 9.76 5.62
N VAL A 161 -1.00 8.79 6.25
CA VAL A 161 0.19 9.06 7.09
C VAL A 161 1.41 9.40 6.22
N LYS A 162 1.43 8.92 4.99
CA LYS A 162 2.49 9.19 4.01
C LYS A 162 2.00 9.07 2.57
N TYR A 163 2.72 9.71 1.67
CA TYR A 163 2.64 9.49 0.23
C TYR A 163 3.98 8.98 -0.27
N LEU A 164 3.96 7.88 -1.03
CA LEU A 164 5.15 7.27 -1.61
C LEU A 164 4.88 6.89 -3.07
N GLU A 165 5.95 6.78 -3.85
CA GLU A 165 5.87 6.34 -5.25
C GLU A 165 6.81 5.17 -5.48
N CYS A 166 6.37 4.20 -6.27
CA CYS A 166 7.16 3.04 -6.58
C CYS A 166 6.96 2.53 -8.02
N SER A 167 7.90 1.72 -8.45
CA SER A 167 7.83 0.93 -9.68
C SER A 167 8.12 -0.51 -9.31
N ALA A 168 7.15 -1.39 -9.56
CA ALA A 168 7.34 -2.82 -9.37
C ALA A 168 8.35 -3.39 -10.37
N LEU A 169 8.35 -2.86 -11.61
CA LEU A 169 9.23 -3.29 -12.70
C LEU A 169 10.71 -2.99 -12.39
N THR A 170 11.01 -1.75 -12.00
CA THR A 170 12.39 -1.31 -11.71
C THR A 170 12.78 -1.52 -10.25
N GLN A 171 11.85 -1.99 -9.42
CA GLN A 171 11.95 -2.10 -7.96
C GLN A 171 12.20 -0.79 -7.21
N ARG A 172 12.19 0.36 -7.91
CA ARG A 172 12.41 1.67 -7.30
C ARG A 172 11.29 1.98 -6.31
N GLY A 173 11.65 2.35 -5.08
CA GLY A 173 10.72 2.79 -4.04
C GLY A 173 9.94 1.67 -3.31
N LEU A 174 9.96 0.41 -3.80
CA LEU A 174 9.23 -0.69 -3.16
C LEU A 174 9.65 -0.91 -1.70
N LYS A 175 10.97 -1.00 -1.45
CA LYS A 175 11.51 -1.15 -0.09
C LYS A 175 11.00 -0.05 0.84
N THR A 176 11.03 1.20 0.37
CA THR A 176 10.57 2.36 1.14
C THR A 176 9.08 2.26 1.46
N VAL A 177 8.24 1.79 0.53
CA VAL A 177 6.80 1.59 0.76
C VAL A 177 6.57 0.63 1.93
N PHE A 178 7.23 -0.53 1.94
CA PHE A 178 7.03 -1.52 2.99
C PHE A 178 7.68 -1.12 4.32
N ASP A 179 8.88 -0.56 4.30
CA ASP A 179 9.54 -0.08 5.53
C ASP A 179 8.70 1.01 6.21
N GLU A 180 8.14 1.95 5.45
CA GLU A 180 7.29 3.00 5.99
C GLU A 180 5.93 2.49 6.46
N ALA A 181 5.38 1.46 5.80
CA ALA A 181 4.18 0.80 6.27
C ALA A 181 4.41 0.13 7.63
N ILE A 182 5.55 -0.55 7.77
CA ILE A 182 5.97 -1.17 9.03
C ILE A 182 6.16 -0.12 10.12
N ARG A 183 6.93 0.93 9.83
CA ARG A 183 7.15 2.04 10.78
C ARG A 183 5.85 2.71 11.22
N ALA A 184 4.89 2.91 10.32
CA ALA A 184 3.62 3.55 10.64
C ALA A 184 2.78 2.75 11.67
N VAL A 185 2.98 1.44 11.74
CA VAL A 185 2.30 0.55 12.71
C VAL A 185 3.13 0.41 13.99
N LEU A 186 4.44 0.22 13.88
CA LEU A 186 5.32 0.05 15.07
C LEU A 186 5.49 1.35 15.86
N CYS A 187 5.55 2.48 15.16
CA CYS A 187 5.78 3.80 15.72
C CYS A 187 4.63 4.74 15.28
N PRO A 188 3.42 4.54 15.80
CA PRO A 188 2.26 5.30 15.36
C PRO A 188 2.49 6.81 15.59
N PRO A 189 2.27 7.66 14.56
CA PRO A 189 2.44 9.09 14.73
C PRO A 189 1.44 9.62 15.78
N PRO A 190 1.81 10.66 16.55
CA PRO A 190 0.92 11.21 17.57
C PRO A 190 -0.39 11.68 16.93
N VAL A 191 -1.51 11.13 17.40
CA VAL A 191 -2.84 11.46 16.90
C VAL A 191 -3.11 12.93 17.20
N LYS A 192 -3.29 13.76 16.16
CA LYS A 192 -3.76 15.14 16.32
C LYS A 192 -5.18 15.09 16.89
N LYS A 193 -5.33 15.26 18.20
CA LYS A 193 -6.66 15.43 18.84
C LYS A 193 -7.34 16.63 18.17
N LYS A 194 -8.47 16.39 17.48
CA LYS A 194 -9.36 17.49 17.09
C LYS A 194 -9.83 18.13 18.40
N GLY A 195 -9.38 19.35 18.67
CA GLY A 195 -9.81 20.10 19.85
C GLY A 195 -11.33 20.16 19.88
N THR A 196 -11.93 19.62 20.93
CA THR A 196 -13.32 19.88 21.27
C THR A 196 -13.47 21.39 21.38
N ARG A 197 -14.32 22.00 20.53
CA ARG A 197 -14.69 23.40 20.72
C ARG A 197 -15.33 23.49 22.10
N CYS A 198 -14.64 24.17 23.01
CA CYS A 198 -15.19 24.56 24.29
C CYS A 198 -16.29 25.59 23.98
N SER A 199 -17.55 25.19 24.02
CA SER A 199 -18.67 26.13 24.08
C SER A 199 -18.71 26.65 25.51
N LEU A 200 -18.17 27.84 25.72
CA LEU A 200 -18.47 28.64 26.90
C LEU A 200 -19.95 29.01 26.81
N LEU A 201 -20.76 28.42 27.68
CA LEU A 201 -22.08 28.89 28.06
C LEU A 201 -21.96 29.61 29.39
#